data_AF-A0AA86SKT0-F1
#
_entry.id   AF-A0AA86SKT0-F1
#
_cell.length_a   1.000
_cell.length_b   1.000
_cell.length_c   1.000
_cell.angle_alpha   90.00
_cell.angle_beta   90.00
_cell.angle_gamma   90.00
#
_symmetry.space_group_name_H-M   'P 1'
#
loop_
_entity.id
_entity.type
_entity.pdbx_description
1 polymer ?
#
loop_
_entity_poly.entity_id
_entity_poly.type
_entity_poly.pdbx_seq_one_letter_code
_entity_poly.pdbx_strand_id
1 'polypeptide(L)'
;MELENHSAKEDGDKFEDISDKIICLFNYIKGNHSTQLAFEFLINVNKLRIESDDGHLELHHVEGAFVETILPKVKSPPHEILLKLEKESELKELSQESSMLVFKLGLSNTHCSLLMNGLVIDPTEEAIMNALNDETQRIQEQVYFGQIKPHTDVLAKFLSEAGIQRYNPRIISNGKPRFISLSAFFTEEESILNDIDYLHSAGSK
;
A
#
# COMPACT_ATOMS: atom_id res chain seq x y z
N MET A 1 -21.27 35.25 4.56
CA MET A 1 -21.62 33.88 4.98
C MET A 1 -20.32 33.12 4.91
N GLU A 2 -19.74 32.88 6.09
CA GLU A 2 -18.37 32.44 6.29
C GLU A 2 -18.21 30.99 5.82
N LEU A 3 -17.20 30.76 4.97
CA LEU A 3 -16.69 29.42 4.68
C LEU A 3 -15.78 29.04 5.84
N GLU A 4 -16.28 28.19 6.74
CA GLU A 4 -15.47 27.53 7.76
C GLU A 4 -14.46 26.62 7.07
N ASN A 5 -13.26 27.17 6.87
CA ASN A 5 -12.05 26.41 6.68
C ASN A 5 -11.73 25.70 8.01
N HIS A 6 -12.14 24.45 8.16
CA HIS A 6 -11.51 23.54 9.11
C HIS A 6 -10.14 23.12 8.59
N SER A 7 -9.22 24.09 8.55
CA SER A 7 -7.79 23.86 8.71
C SER A 7 -7.56 23.53 10.19
N ALA A 8 -7.92 22.31 10.60
CA ALA A 8 -7.47 21.78 11.87
C ALA A 8 -5.97 21.48 11.75
N LYS A 9 -5.18 22.37 12.34
CA LYS A 9 -3.81 22.09 12.77
C LYS A 9 -3.82 20.84 13.66
N GLU A 10 -3.10 19.82 13.25
CA GLU A 10 -2.39 18.91 14.17
C GLU A 10 -0.97 18.87 13.62
N ASP A 11 -0.18 19.86 14.00
CA ASP A 11 0.89 19.67 14.99
C ASP A 11 1.74 18.45 14.62
N GLY A 12 2.91 18.73 14.05
CA GLY A 12 3.93 17.73 13.75
C GLY A 12 4.52 17.20 15.04
N ASP A 13 3.75 16.38 15.75
CA ASP A 13 4.22 15.72 16.95
C ASP A 13 5.02 14.47 16.55
N LYS A 14 6.21 14.38 17.13
CA LYS A 14 7.27 13.43 16.77
C LYS A 14 7.01 12.06 17.37
N PHE A 15 5.80 11.54 17.21
CA PHE A 15 5.55 10.13 17.50
C PHE A 15 5.97 9.34 16.26
N GLU A 16 6.99 8.50 16.44
CA GLU A 16 7.29 7.44 15.50
C GLU A 16 5.99 6.67 15.25
N ASP A 17 5.52 6.61 14.00
CA ASP A 17 4.32 5.87 13.64
C ASP A 17 4.52 4.43 14.14
N ILE A 18 3.54 3.90 14.87
CA ILE A 18 3.58 2.52 15.39
C ILE A 18 3.87 1.55 14.23
N SER A 19 3.35 1.87 13.04
CA SER A 19 3.63 1.15 11.80
C SER A 19 5.12 1.16 11.45
N ASP A 20 5.78 2.32 11.54
CA ASP A 20 7.22 2.45 11.30
C ASP A 20 8.03 1.62 12.30
N LYS A 21 7.64 1.63 13.58
CA LYS A 21 8.30 0.81 14.60
C LYS A 21 8.16 -0.68 14.29
N ILE A 22 6.96 -1.14 13.94
CA ILE A 22 6.70 -2.54 13.58
C ILE A 22 7.55 -2.95 12.38
N ILE A 23 7.60 -2.14 11.32
CA ILE A 23 8.39 -2.43 10.12
C ILE A 23 9.88 -2.50 10.46
N CYS A 24 10.38 -1.54 11.23
CA CYS A 24 11.78 -1.49 11.67
C CYS A 24 12.17 -2.74 12.46
N LEU A 25 11.39 -3.10 13.48
CA LEU A 25 11.66 -4.25 14.34
C LEU A 25 11.52 -5.57 13.59
N PHE A 26 10.53 -5.69 12.70
CA PHE A 26 10.38 -6.84 11.82
C PHE A 26 11.61 -7.03 10.93
N ASN A 27 12.08 -5.96 10.27
CA ASN A 27 13.26 -6.02 9.40
C ASN A 27 14.53 -6.36 10.18
N TYR A 28 14.70 -5.83 11.39
CA TYR A 28 15.80 -6.21 12.27
C TYR A 28 15.80 -7.71 12.58
N ILE A 29 14.66 -8.26 13.04
CA ILE A 29 14.57 -9.68 13.38
C ILE A 29 14.82 -10.54 12.14
N LYS A 30 14.24 -10.17 11.00
CA LYS A 30 14.41 -10.87 9.73
C LYS A 30 15.87 -10.88 9.27
N GLY A 31 16.58 -9.76 9.40
CA GLY A 31 17.97 -9.60 8.97
C GLY A 31 18.98 -10.29 9.88
N ASN A 32 18.77 -10.26 11.20
CA ASN A 32 19.74 -10.74 12.18
C ASN A 32 19.43 -12.13 12.76
N HIS A 33 18.19 -12.60 12.62
CA HIS A 33 17.75 -13.88 13.15
C HIS A 33 17.14 -14.75 12.04
N SER A 34 15.83 -14.74 11.88
CA SER A 34 15.16 -15.53 10.84
C SER A 34 13.81 -14.92 10.46
N THR A 35 13.39 -15.20 9.23
CA THR A 35 12.05 -14.85 8.74
C THR A 35 10.94 -15.46 9.59
N GLN A 36 11.11 -16.69 10.07
CA GLN A 36 10.13 -17.36 10.94
C GLN A 36 9.93 -16.59 12.24
N LEU A 37 11.02 -16.16 12.87
CA LEU A 37 10.97 -15.40 14.11
C LEU A 37 10.37 -13.99 13.90
N ALA A 38 10.62 -13.39 12.73
CA ALA A 38 10.01 -12.10 12.38
C ALA A 38 8.48 -12.22 12.23
N PHE A 39 7.96 -13.34 11.70
CA PHE A 39 6.52 -13.60 11.69
C PHE A 39 5.96 -13.93 13.08
N GLU A 40 6.72 -14.63 13.92
CA GLU A 40 6.35 -14.87 15.32
C GLU A 40 6.19 -13.54 16.09
N PHE A 41 7.07 -12.57 15.84
CA PHE A 41 6.92 -11.20 16.35
C PHE A 41 5.58 -10.56 15.95
N LEU A 42 5.20 -10.63 14.67
CA LEU A 42 3.90 -10.09 14.21
C LEU A 42 2.71 -10.80 14.86
N ILE A 43 2.81 -12.11 15.09
CA ILE A 43 1.79 -12.89 15.81
C ILE A 43 1.67 -12.37 17.25
N ASN A 44 2.78 -12.14 17.93
CA ASN A 44 2.78 -11.65 19.31
C ASN A 44 2.24 -10.22 19.40
N VAL A 45 2.60 -9.34 18.47
CA VAL A 45 1.99 -7.99 18.35
C VAL A 45 0.48 -8.09 18.17
N ASN A 46 0.00 -8.99 17.31
CA ASN A 46 -1.44 -9.17 17.10
C ASN A 46 -2.17 -9.75 18.31
N LYS A 47 -1.55 -10.65 19.07
CA LYS A 47 -2.11 -11.15 20.35
C LYS A 47 -2.29 -10.01 21.34
N LEU A 48 -1.24 -9.21 21.57
CA LEU A 48 -1.30 -8.07 22.49
C LEU A 48 -2.35 -7.02 22.06
N ARG A 49 -2.52 -6.80 20.75
CA ARG A 49 -3.62 -5.95 20.25
C ARG A 49 -5.00 -6.48 20.65
N ILE A 50 -5.23 -7.79 20.53
CA ILE A 50 -6.52 -8.42 20.87
C ILE A 50 -6.74 -8.43 22.39
N GLU A 51 -5.68 -8.59 23.17
CA GLU A 51 -5.72 -8.62 24.64
C GLU A 51 -5.85 -7.22 25.27
N SER A 52 -5.61 -6.15 24.51
CA SER A 52 -5.85 -4.77 24.97
C SER A 52 -7.34 -4.47 25.09
N ASP A 53 -7.77 -3.92 26.24
CA ASP A 53 -9.18 -3.64 26.55
C ASP A 53 -9.86 -2.71 25.53
N ASP A 54 -9.10 -1.77 24.96
CA ASP A 54 -9.59 -0.80 23.99
C ASP A 54 -9.37 -1.24 22.52
N GLY A 55 -8.75 -2.41 22.28
CA GLY A 55 -8.41 -2.90 20.94
C GLY A 55 -7.38 -2.05 20.18
N HIS A 56 -6.76 -1.09 20.87
CA HIS A 56 -5.78 -0.16 20.35
C HIS A 56 -4.37 -0.65 20.63
N LEU A 57 -3.57 -0.76 19.57
CA LEU A 57 -2.17 -1.09 19.70
C LEU A 57 -1.39 0.16 20.10
N GLU A 58 -0.58 0.06 21.15
CA GLU A 58 0.32 1.12 21.62
C GLU A 58 1.79 0.71 21.45
N LEU A 59 2.69 1.69 21.49
CA LEU A 59 4.13 1.48 21.32
C LEU A 59 4.70 0.43 22.30
N HIS A 60 4.29 0.49 23.57
CA HIS A 60 4.79 -0.42 24.60
C HIS A 60 4.38 -1.89 24.35
N HIS A 61 3.25 -2.14 23.70
CA HIS A 61 2.86 -3.48 23.26
C HIS A 61 3.80 -4.02 22.18
N VAL A 62 4.18 -3.18 21.23
CA VAL A 62 5.11 -3.54 20.15
C VAL A 62 6.50 -3.84 20.71
N GLU A 63 6.99 -3.01 21.63
CA GLU A 63 8.26 -3.22 22.31
C GLU A 63 8.24 -4.49 23.18
N GLY A 64 7.15 -4.74 23.90
CA GLY A 64 6.95 -5.98 24.67
C GLY A 64 7.01 -7.23 23.79
N ALA A 65 6.25 -7.25 22.69
CA ALA A 65 6.28 -8.35 21.74
C ALA A 65 7.68 -8.59 21.15
N PHE A 66 8.42 -7.52 20.87
CA PHE A 66 9.80 -7.63 20.38
C PHE A 66 10.70 -8.30 21.42
N VAL A 67 10.67 -7.80 22.67
CA VAL A 67 11.47 -8.33 23.78
C VAL A 67 11.21 -9.81 23.95
N GLU A 68 9.95 -10.23 24.06
CA GLU A 68 9.57 -11.63 24.20
C GLU A 68 10.07 -12.50 23.06
N THR A 69 9.95 -12.00 21.83
CA THR A 69 10.33 -12.75 20.62
C THR A 69 11.84 -12.98 20.53
N ILE A 70 12.66 -11.97 20.86
CA ILE A 70 14.11 -12.08 20.71
C ILE A 70 14.83 -12.59 21.96
N LEU A 71 14.22 -12.47 23.15
CA LEU A 71 14.78 -12.91 24.44
C LEU A 71 15.45 -14.30 24.40
N PRO A 72 14.84 -15.36 23.81
CA PRO A 72 15.47 -16.68 23.78
C PRO A 72 16.69 -16.78 22.85
N LYS A 73 16.95 -15.77 22.00
CA LYS A 73 17.99 -15.80 20.96
C LYS A 73 19.16 -14.87 21.24
N VAL A 74 18.99 -13.85 22.07
CA VAL A 74 20.01 -12.83 22.31
C VAL A 74 20.68 -13.01 23.67
N LYS A 75 21.99 -12.72 23.71
CA LYS A 75 22.79 -12.74 24.96
C LYS A 75 22.78 -11.39 25.68
N SER A 76 22.52 -10.32 24.95
CA SER A 76 22.40 -8.95 25.48
C SER A 76 20.95 -8.65 25.85
N PRO A 77 20.70 -7.75 26.81
CA PRO A 77 19.34 -7.32 27.14
C PRO A 77 18.60 -6.79 25.88
N PRO A 78 17.40 -7.31 25.55
CA PRO A 78 16.61 -6.83 24.41
C PRO A 78 16.36 -5.31 24.38
N HIS A 79 16.27 -4.68 25.56
CA HIS A 79 16.10 -3.23 25.69
C HIS A 79 17.33 -2.43 25.23
N GLU A 80 18.54 -2.97 25.40
CA GLU A 80 19.75 -2.34 24.85
C GLU A 80 19.77 -2.40 23.32
N ILE A 81 19.17 -3.44 22.74
CA ILE A 81 19.02 -3.56 21.28
C ILE A 81 18.01 -2.52 20.80
N LEU A 82 16.85 -2.38 21.45
CA LEU A 82 15.87 -1.32 21.11
C LEU A 82 16.50 0.07 21.11
N LEU A 83 17.27 0.42 22.16
CA LEU A 83 17.97 1.71 22.26
C LEU A 83 19.02 1.93 21.16
N LYS A 84 19.63 0.85 20.65
CA LYS A 84 20.56 0.92 19.51
C LYS A 84 19.81 1.15 18.21
N LEU A 85 18.69 0.44 18.02
CA LEU A 85 17.85 0.55 16.82
C LEU A 85 17.23 1.94 16.68
N GLU A 86 16.89 2.61 17.78
CA GLU A 86 16.43 4.01 17.74
C GLU A 86 17.45 4.98 17.18
N LYS A 87 18.74 4.65 17.28
CA LYS A 87 19.85 5.47 16.76
C LYS A 87 20.29 5.04 15.36
N GLU A 88 19.78 3.92 14.86
CA GLU A 88 20.17 3.34 13.59
C GLU A 88 19.32 3.92 12.45
N SER A 89 19.94 4.71 11.57
CA SER A 89 19.21 5.39 10.50
C SER A 89 18.79 4.46 9.36
N GLU A 90 19.56 3.39 9.08
CA GLU A 90 19.34 2.52 7.93
C GLU A 90 17.98 1.79 7.99
N LEU A 91 17.61 1.24 9.14
CA LEU A 91 16.32 0.55 9.29
C LEU A 91 15.13 1.51 9.24
N LYS A 92 15.33 2.75 9.68
CA LYS A 92 14.33 3.82 9.59
C LYS A 92 14.13 4.26 8.13
N GLU A 93 15.20 4.40 7.38
CA GLU A 93 15.16 4.66 5.93
C GLU A 93 14.41 3.54 5.20
N LEU A 94 14.69 2.28 5.52
CA LEU A 94 13.96 1.14 4.95
C LEU A 94 12.46 1.17 5.26
N SER A 95 12.06 1.58 6.47
CA SER A 95 10.65 1.77 6.81
C SER A 95 10.00 2.85 5.92
N GLN A 96 10.67 3.98 5.77
CA GLN A 96 10.20 5.09 4.96
C GLN A 96 10.14 4.74 3.47
N GLU A 97 11.11 3.98 2.95
CA GLU A 97 11.10 3.47 1.58
C GLU A 97 9.92 2.55 1.32
N SER A 98 9.59 1.68 2.29
CA SER A 98 8.40 0.82 2.23
C SER A 98 7.11 1.64 2.14
N SER A 99 6.95 2.63 3.01
CA SER A 99 5.80 3.55 2.99
C SER A 99 5.73 4.37 1.69
N MET A 100 6.87 4.84 1.20
CA MET A 100 6.98 5.57 -0.07
C MET A 100 6.62 4.69 -1.27
N LEU A 101 6.95 3.40 -1.25
CA LEU A 101 6.56 2.46 -2.30
C LEU A 101 5.03 2.33 -2.38
N VAL A 102 4.36 2.15 -1.24
CA VAL A 102 2.88 2.09 -1.16
C VAL A 102 2.26 3.38 -1.69
N PHE A 103 2.83 4.53 -1.34
CA PHE A 103 2.37 5.83 -1.85
C PHE A 103 2.56 5.97 -3.38
N LYS A 104 3.73 5.59 -3.92
CA LYS A 104 4.03 5.61 -5.36
C LYS A 104 3.08 4.73 -6.15
N LEU A 105 2.70 3.58 -5.58
CA LEU A 105 1.72 2.67 -6.16
C LEU A 105 0.29 3.21 -6.06
N GLY A 106 0.04 4.29 -5.31
CA GLY A 106 -1.29 4.88 -5.16
C GLY A 106 -2.20 4.12 -4.19
N LEU A 107 -1.62 3.32 -3.29
CA LEU A 107 -2.32 2.45 -2.35
C LEU A 107 -2.36 3.01 -0.92
N SER A 108 -1.83 4.21 -0.69
CA SER A 108 -1.77 4.80 0.65
C SER A 108 -3.14 5.07 1.27
N ASN A 109 -4.15 5.31 0.43
CA ASN A 109 -5.50 5.69 0.86
C ASN A 109 -6.52 4.56 0.67
N THR A 110 -6.09 3.40 0.17
CA THR A 110 -6.93 2.21 0.06
C THR A 110 -6.86 1.44 1.37
N HIS A 111 -7.96 0.80 1.77
CA HIS A 111 -7.88 -0.28 2.75
C HIS A 111 -6.94 -1.39 2.22
N CYS A 112 -6.43 -2.25 3.11
CA CYS A 112 -5.49 -3.34 2.77
C CYS A 112 -5.81 -3.93 1.38
N SER A 113 -4.82 -4.00 0.49
CA SER A 113 -5.02 -4.40 -0.91
C SER A 113 -3.95 -5.40 -1.30
N LEU A 114 -4.33 -6.41 -2.09
CA LEU A 114 -3.40 -7.39 -2.63
C LEU A 114 -2.92 -6.95 -4.01
N LEU A 115 -1.63 -7.12 -4.28
CA LEU A 115 -1.06 -6.94 -5.62
C LEU A 115 -0.76 -8.29 -6.24
N MET A 116 -1.32 -8.55 -7.41
CA MET A 116 -1.04 -9.77 -8.18
C MET A 116 -0.86 -9.43 -9.65
N ASN A 117 0.30 -9.77 -10.22
CA ASN A 117 0.63 -9.55 -11.64
C ASN A 117 0.38 -8.11 -12.15
N GLY A 118 0.55 -7.11 -11.28
CA GLY A 118 0.35 -5.68 -11.60
C GLY A 118 -1.09 -5.19 -11.44
N LEU A 119 -2.00 -6.04 -10.97
CA LEU A 119 -3.39 -5.71 -10.67
C LEU A 119 -3.58 -5.56 -9.16
N VAL A 120 -4.49 -4.67 -8.79
CA VAL A 120 -4.93 -4.46 -7.40
C VAL A 120 -6.18 -5.28 -7.16
N ILE A 121 -6.16 -6.14 -6.16
CA ILE A 121 -7.22 -7.09 -5.83
C ILE A 121 -7.66 -6.84 -4.37
N ASP A 122 -8.96 -6.92 -4.14
CA ASP A 122 -9.51 -6.86 -2.79
C ASP A 122 -9.01 -8.05 -1.95
N PRO A 123 -8.67 -7.84 -0.67
CA PRO A 123 -8.07 -8.86 0.18
C PRO A 123 -9.11 -9.85 0.74
N THR A 124 -10.09 -10.26 -0.07
CA THR A 124 -11.10 -11.25 0.29
C THR A 124 -10.77 -12.59 -0.36
N GLU A 125 -11.06 -13.69 0.35
CA GLU A 125 -10.77 -15.04 -0.17
C GLU A 125 -11.40 -15.27 -1.54
N GLU A 126 -12.66 -14.86 -1.72
CA GLU A 126 -13.38 -14.97 -2.99
C GLU A 126 -12.70 -14.18 -4.12
N ALA A 127 -12.33 -12.92 -3.88
CA ALA A 127 -11.66 -12.09 -4.89
C ALA A 127 -10.30 -12.67 -5.27
N ILE A 128 -9.55 -13.19 -4.30
CA ILE A 128 -8.25 -13.83 -4.52
C ILE A 128 -8.42 -15.10 -5.35
N MET A 129 -9.36 -15.97 -4.99
CA MET A 129 -9.59 -17.23 -5.70
C MET A 129 -10.06 -16.98 -7.14
N ASN A 130 -10.95 -16.02 -7.34
CA ASN A 130 -11.40 -15.64 -8.68
C ASN A 130 -10.24 -15.09 -9.52
N ALA A 131 -9.45 -14.18 -8.96
CA ALA A 131 -8.31 -13.61 -9.67
C ALA A 131 -7.23 -14.66 -10.00
N LEU A 132 -6.99 -15.64 -9.11
CA LEU A 132 -6.09 -16.75 -9.38
C LEU A 132 -6.58 -17.66 -10.51
N ASN A 133 -7.89 -17.94 -10.55
CA ASN A 133 -8.49 -18.73 -11.63
C ASN A 133 -8.38 -18.01 -12.98
N ASP A 134 -8.72 -16.73 -13.02
CA ASP A 134 -8.64 -15.89 -14.22
C ASP A 134 -7.20 -15.79 -14.74
N GLU A 135 -6.23 -15.53 -13.85
CA GLU A 135 -4.81 -15.44 -14.23
C GLU A 135 -4.25 -16.80 -14.67
N THR A 136 -4.67 -17.90 -14.04
CA THR A 136 -4.26 -19.25 -14.45
C THR A 136 -4.72 -19.56 -15.87
N GLN A 137 -5.99 -19.27 -16.19
CA GLN A 137 -6.51 -19.47 -17.54
C GLN A 137 -5.79 -18.58 -18.55
N ARG A 138 -5.56 -17.30 -18.23
CA ARG A 138 -4.83 -16.36 -19.08
C ARG A 138 -3.42 -16.84 -19.41
N ILE A 139 -2.68 -17.33 -18.41
CA ILE A 139 -1.34 -17.90 -18.61
C ILE A 139 -1.42 -19.14 -19.51
N GLN A 140 -2.37 -20.05 -19.28
CA GLN A 140 -2.53 -21.27 -20.08
C GLN A 140 -2.79 -20.96 -21.55
N GLU A 141 -3.68 -20.00 -21.84
CA GLU A 141 -3.98 -19.57 -23.21
C GLU A 141 -2.73 -18.99 -23.89
N GLN A 142 -1.99 -18.11 -23.19
CA GLN A 142 -0.76 -17.53 -23.76
C GLN A 142 0.34 -18.58 -24.00
N VAL A 143 0.43 -19.62 -23.18
CA VAL A 143 1.32 -20.77 -23.42
C VAL A 143 0.86 -21.54 -24.66
N TYR A 144 -0.44 -21.85 -24.75
CA TYR A 144 -1.00 -22.61 -25.86
C TYR A 144 -0.76 -21.93 -27.22
N PHE A 145 -0.93 -20.60 -27.29
CA PHE A 145 -0.68 -19.81 -28.50
C PHE A 145 0.80 -19.44 -28.71
N GLY A 146 1.73 -19.99 -27.90
CA GLY A 146 3.17 -19.80 -28.06
C GLY A 146 3.67 -18.38 -27.73
N GLN A 147 2.87 -17.57 -27.03
CA GLN A 147 3.22 -16.23 -26.58
C GLN A 147 4.12 -16.27 -25.32
N ILE A 148 3.97 -17.30 -24.49
CA ILE A 148 4.90 -17.63 -23.40
C ILE A 148 5.77 -18.81 -23.83
N LYS A 149 7.09 -18.61 -23.77
CA LYS A 149 8.11 -19.63 -24.10
C LYS A 149 8.89 -20.02 -22.84
N PRO A 150 9.69 -21.11 -22.87
CA PRO A 150 10.44 -21.55 -21.70
C PRO A 150 11.40 -20.52 -21.08
N HIS A 151 11.88 -19.55 -21.87
CA HIS A 151 12.78 -18.48 -21.42
C HIS A 151 12.07 -17.13 -21.22
N THR A 152 10.73 -17.11 -21.30
CA THR A 152 9.95 -15.90 -21.07
C THR A 152 9.80 -15.67 -19.56
N ASP A 153 10.20 -14.49 -19.10
CA ASP A 153 9.78 -14.00 -17.79
C ASP A 153 8.28 -13.64 -17.86
N VAL A 154 7.46 -14.53 -17.29
CA VAL A 154 6.00 -14.41 -17.34
C VAL A 154 5.53 -13.16 -16.62
N LEU A 155 6.11 -12.83 -15.46
CA LEU A 155 5.71 -11.66 -14.68
C LEU A 155 6.08 -10.38 -15.43
N ALA A 156 7.31 -10.28 -15.95
CA ALA A 156 7.74 -9.09 -16.70
C ALA A 156 6.86 -8.85 -17.94
N LYS A 157 6.50 -9.93 -18.66
CA LYS A 157 5.56 -9.84 -19.80
C LYS A 157 4.20 -9.30 -19.36
N PHE A 158 3.63 -9.85 -18.29
CA PHE A 158 2.31 -9.45 -17.81
C PHE A 158 2.29 -7.99 -17.31
N LEU A 159 3.35 -7.57 -16.61
CA LEU A 159 3.54 -6.19 -16.20
C LEU A 159 3.70 -5.24 -17.38
N SER A 160 4.33 -5.68 -18.48
CA SER A 160 4.47 -4.85 -19.68
C SER A 160 3.17 -4.70 -20.48
N GLU A 161 2.30 -5.71 -20.46
CA GLU A 161 1.05 -5.73 -21.23
C GLU A 161 -0.10 -5.04 -20.50
N ALA A 162 -0.23 -5.26 -19.20
CA ALA A 162 -1.38 -4.85 -18.40
C ALA A 162 -1.01 -4.22 -17.04
N GLY A 163 0.28 -4.08 -16.73
CA GLY A 163 0.73 -3.56 -15.45
C GLY A 163 0.41 -2.07 -15.29
N ILE A 164 -0.23 -1.73 -14.18
CA ILE A 164 -0.51 -0.35 -13.82
C ILE A 164 0.67 0.19 -13.00
N GLN A 165 1.34 1.24 -13.50
CA GLN A 165 2.46 1.86 -12.79
C GLN A 165 2.04 2.52 -11.46
N ARG A 166 0.86 3.14 -11.45
CA ARG A 166 0.26 3.77 -10.27
C ARG A 166 -1.25 3.57 -10.29
N TYR A 167 -1.76 2.92 -9.26
CA TYR A 167 -3.18 2.72 -9.08
C TYR A 167 -3.86 4.05 -8.74
N ASN A 168 -5.00 4.32 -9.38
CA ASN A 168 -5.85 5.44 -9.04
C ASN A 168 -7.31 4.97 -8.99
N PRO A 169 -7.90 4.80 -7.79
CA PRO A 169 -9.26 4.28 -7.66
C PRO A 169 -10.30 5.22 -8.29
N ARG A 170 -10.03 6.52 -8.44
CA ARG A 170 -10.96 7.45 -9.10
C ARG A 170 -11.07 7.23 -10.61
N ILE A 171 -10.11 6.53 -11.20
CA ILE A 171 -10.06 6.23 -12.64
C ILE A 171 -10.37 4.75 -12.89
N ILE A 172 -9.77 3.86 -12.08
CA ILE A 172 -9.71 2.41 -12.31
C ILE A 172 -10.71 1.64 -11.44
N SER A 173 -11.51 2.29 -10.58
CA SER A 173 -12.48 1.56 -9.75
C SER A 173 -13.51 0.81 -10.61
N ASN A 174 -13.90 -0.38 -10.14
CA ASN A 174 -14.99 -1.18 -10.70
C ASN A 174 -16.39 -0.53 -10.53
N GLY A 175 -16.46 0.74 -10.14
CA GLY A 175 -17.69 1.50 -10.05
C GLY A 175 -18.25 1.84 -11.43
N LYS A 176 -19.55 2.13 -11.50
CA LYS A 176 -20.15 2.60 -12.77
C LYS A 176 -19.51 3.93 -13.18
N PRO A 177 -18.95 4.04 -14.40
CA PRO A 177 -18.43 5.30 -14.89
C PRO A 177 -19.55 6.35 -14.93
N ARG A 178 -19.22 7.56 -14.45
CA ARG A 178 -20.13 8.70 -14.52
C ARG A 178 -19.92 9.44 -15.83
N PHE A 179 -20.85 9.26 -16.76
CA PHE A 179 -20.87 10.04 -17.99
C PHE A 179 -21.78 11.25 -17.84
N ILE A 180 -21.30 12.42 -18.24
CA ILE A 180 -22.06 13.67 -18.28
C ILE A 180 -22.05 14.14 -19.72
N SER A 181 -23.22 14.44 -20.29
CA SER A 181 -23.29 14.98 -21.64
C SER A 181 -22.75 16.41 -21.65
N LEU A 182 -21.73 16.66 -22.46
CA LEU A 182 -21.19 18.00 -22.65
C LEU A 182 -22.12 18.87 -23.51
N SER A 183 -23.01 18.29 -24.32
CA SER A 183 -23.92 19.03 -25.22
C SER A 183 -24.86 19.99 -24.48
N ALA A 184 -25.26 19.64 -23.25
CA ALA A 184 -26.12 20.49 -22.43
C ALA A 184 -25.48 21.86 -22.14
N PHE A 185 -24.15 21.91 -22.01
CA PHE A 185 -23.41 23.14 -21.71
C PHE A 185 -23.15 24.02 -22.94
N PHE A 186 -23.36 23.51 -24.16
CA PHE A 186 -23.18 24.26 -25.42
C PHE A 186 -24.49 24.87 -25.95
N THR A 187 -25.65 24.43 -25.46
CA THR A 187 -26.96 24.74 -26.09
C THR A 187 -27.72 25.85 -25.36
N GLU A 188 -27.36 26.19 -24.12
CA GLU A 188 -27.97 27.29 -23.39
C GLU A 188 -27.35 28.64 -23.81
N GLU A 189 -28.20 29.66 -24.01
CA GLU A 189 -27.85 31.00 -24.49
C GLU A 189 -26.86 31.76 -23.56
N GLU A 190 -26.67 31.28 -22.33
CA GLU A 190 -25.65 31.72 -21.36
C GLU A 190 -24.63 30.60 -21.09
N SER A 191 -23.95 30.12 -22.13
CA SER A 191 -22.94 29.07 -21.98
C SER A 191 -21.73 29.59 -21.18
N ILE A 192 -21.63 29.12 -19.92
CA ILE A 192 -20.51 29.35 -19.00
C ILE A 192 -19.15 29.00 -19.64
N LEU A 193 -19.13 28.13 -20.66
CA LEU A 193 -17.92 27.74 -21.38
C LEU A 193 -17.29 28.89 -22.18
N ASN A 194 -18.07 29.92 -22.55
CA ASN A 194 -17.54 31.11 -23.24
C ASN A 194 -16.74 32.02 -22.31
N ASP A 195 -16.98 31.93 -21.00
CA ASP A 195 -16.32 32.75 -19.96
C ASP A 195 -15.12 32.03 -19.32
N ILE A 196 -14.75 30.85 -19.83
CA ILE A 196 -13.63 30.04 -19.32
C ILE A 196 -12.46 30.11 -20.29
N ASP A 197 -11.28 30.43 -19.75
CA ASP A 197 -10.04 30.37 -20.51
C ASP A 197 -9.69 28.92 -20.88
N TYR A 198 -9.72 28.61 -22.18
CA TYR A 198 -9.36 27.28 -22.69
C TYR A 198 -7.97 27.28 -23.34
N LEU A 199 -7.23 26.20 -23.10
CA LEU A 199 -6.03 25.87 -23.86
C LEU A 199 -6.42 25.02 -25.06
N HIS A 200 -6.31 25.59 -26.26
CA HIS A 200 -6.54 24.85 -27.50
C HIS A 200 -5.45 23.80 -27.73
N SER A 201 -5.85 22.60 -28.14
CA SER A 201 -4.91 21.61 -28.64
C SER A 201 -4.29 22.10 -29.96
N ALA A 202 -3.01 21.81 -30.17
CA ALA A 202 -2.32 22.17 -31.41
C ALA A 202 -3.03 21.48 -32.59
N GLY A 203 -3.70 22.27 -33.43
CA GLY A 203 -4.48 21.79 -34.58
C GLY A 203 -5.98 22.14 -34.55
N SER A 204 -6.46 22.76 -33.47
CA SER A 204 -7.81 23.34 -33.42
C SER A 204 -7.77 24.84 -33.73
N LYS A 205 -7.62 25.18 -35.01
CA LYS A 205 -7.91 26.51 -35.58
C LYS A 205 -8.62 26.35 -36.90
#